data_AF-A0A1V4QL32-F1
#
_entry.id   AF-A0A1V4QL32-F1
#
_cell.length_a   1.000
_cell.length_b   1.000
_cell.length_c   1.000
_cell.angle_alpha   90.00
_cell.angle_beta   90.00
_cell.angle_gamma   90.00
#
_symmetry.space_group_name_H-M   'P 1'
#
loop_
_entity.id
_entity.type
_entity.pdbx_description
1 polymer ?
#
loop_
_entity_poly.entity_id
_entity_poly.type
_entity_poly.pdbx_seq_one_letter_code
_entity_poly.pdbx_strand_id
1 'polypeptide(L)'
;MVKLKILLVVVATFFLIWMLHAVGWQALVQHLRLIGWYWPLILLPYLLVNLMDAISWRLTIDSPPAAVTIRHLFFNRLAGEAINVLTPTASLGGEPLKALMLQKRGVALTNATASVIISKGILVLSLVVYILLGLALAPFLFVLPSHWLLLLILAALGLGVAGLIFVLGQKHGLCQMGMKLCQKIRFIPRFLQDQEAALCRLDAQMATFYQHHQRRFYLALGFFLLGWLFHGFEVYIIFYLLGQPLTWVTALCLDALAILITSLAFFIPGNLGVQDGGNILLTMGLHLGAILGATFSVIRRLREGFWLAVGLVVLAYEK
;
A
#
# COMPACT_ATOMS: atom_id res chain seq x y z
N MET A 1 2.91 -15.42 -21.26
CA MET A 1 2.09 -14.91 -20.12
C MET A 1 1.56 -16.02 -19.22
N VAL A 2 0.93 -17.09 -19.76
CA VAL A 2 0.32 -18.17 -18.92
C VAL A 2 1.33 -18.86 -18.00
N LYS A 3 2.52 -19.25 -18.49
CA LYS A 3 3.57 -19.89 -17.65
C LYS A 3 4.06 -19.00 -16.51
N LEU A 4 4.22 -17.69 -16.75
CA LEU A 4 4.62 -16.71 -15.74
C LEU A 4 3.51 -16.49 -14.70
N LYS A 5 2.24 -16.41 -15.13
CA LYS A 5 1.09 -16.34 -14.24
C LYS A 5 1.02 -17.55 -13.30
N ILE A 6 1.16 -18.76 -13.84
CA ILE A 6 1.15 -19.99 -13.05
C ILE A 6 2.31 -20.01 -12.05
N LEU A 7 3.52 -19.65 -12.48
CA LEU A 7 4.68 -19.55 -11.58
C LEU A 7 4.44 -18.55 -10.44
N LEU A 8 3.93 -17.35 -10.77
CA LEU A 8 3.61 -16.32 -9.77
C LEU A 8 2.55 -16.80 -8.78
N VAL A 9 1.49 -17.46 -9.26
CA VAL A 9 0.45 -18.03 -8.39
C VAL A 9 1.01 -19.13 -7.50
N VAL A 10 1.86 -20.02 -8.01
CA VAL A 10 2.48 -21.09 -7.20
C VAL A 10 3.39 -20.52 -6.11
N VAL A 11 4.26 -19.57 -6.46
CA VAL A 11 5.15 -18.89 -5.49
C VAL A 11 4.33 -18.14 -4.44
N ALA A 12 3.30 -17.43 -4.89
CA ALA A 12 2.37 -16.71 -4.04
C ALA A 12 1.63 -17.62 -3.04
N THR A 13 1.09 -18.74 -3.52
CA THR A 13 0.39 -19.72 -2.69
C THR A 13 1.34 -20.39 -1.71
N PHE A 14 2.57 -20.72 -2.13
CA PHE A 14 3.59 -21.26 -1.23
C PHE A 14 3.92 -20.30 -0.09
N PHE A 15 4.14 -19.02 -0.40
CA PHE A 15 4.43 -18.01 0.61
C PHE A 15 3.23 -17.77 1.55
N LEU A 16 1.99 -17.77 1.02
CA LEU A 16 0.79 -17.69 1.84
C LEU A 16 0.70 -18.85 2.84
N ILE A 17 0.93 -20.09 2.38
CA ILE A 17 0.93 -21.28 3.25
C ILE A 17 2.04 -21.18 4.31
N TRP A 18 3.23 -20.77 3.90
CA TRP A 18 4.36 -20.59 4.81
C TRP A 18 4.08 -19.52 5.87
N MET A 19 3.48 -18.39 5.49
CA MET A 19 3.05 -17.34 6.43
C MET A 19 2.03 -17.88 7.44
N LEU A 20 1.04 -18.66 7.00
CA LEU A 20 0.06 -19.28 7.89
C LEU A 20 0.69 -20.32 8.83
N HIS A 21 1.69 -21.06 8.35
CA HIS A 21 2.46 -22.00 9.17
C HIS A 21 3.32 -21.27 10.21
N ALA A 22 3.94 -20.15 9.85
CA ALA A 22 4.76 -19.35 10.77
C ALA A 22 3.95 -18.76 11.93
N VAL A 23 2.68 -18.44 11.70
CA VAL A 23 1.73 -18.03 12.76
C VAL A 23 1.38 -19.20 13.70
N GLY A 24 1.39 -20.43 13.20
CA GLY A 24 1.07 -21.64 13.95
C GLY A 24 -0.43 -21.93 14.01
N TRP A 25 -0.81 -23.17 13.69
CA TRP A 25 -2.22 -23.59 13.61
C TRP A 25 -2.98 -23.48 14.95
N GLN A 26 -2.29 -23.73 16.07
CA GLN A 26 -2.90 -23.66 17.39
C GLN A 26 -3.23 -22.22 17.79
N ALA A 27 -2.33 -21.27 17.51
CA ALA A 27 -2.57 -19.85 17.74
C ALA A 27 -3.70 -19.32 16.85
N LEU A 28 -3.72 -19.72 15.57
CA LEU A 28 -4.82 -19.42 14.65
C LEU A 28 -6.18 -19.82 15.22
N VAL A 29 -6.33 -21.07 15.68
CA VAL A 29 -7.58 -21.57 16.24
C VAL A 29 -7.94 -20.87 17.55
N GLN A 30 -6.97 -20.59 18.42
CA GLN A 30 -7.20 -19.88 19.68
C GLN A 30 -7.69 -18.45 19.44
N HIS A 31 -7.05 -17.71 18.53
CA HIS A 31 -7.43 -16.32 18.23
C HIS A 31 -8.76 -16.23 17.47
N LEU A 32 -9.03 -17.17 16.56
CA LEU A 32 -10.35 -17.28 15.92
C LEU A 32 -11.45 -17.59 16.94
N ARG A 33 -11.18 -18.41 17.96
CA ARG A 33 -12.12 -18.67 19.05
C ARG A 33 -12.33 -17.46 19.96
N LEU A 34 -11.28 -16.71 20.25
CA LEU A 34 -11.37 -15.48 21.07
C LEU A 34 -12.28 -14.43 20.42
N ILE A 35 -12.20 -14.27 19.10
CA ILE A 35 -13.04 -13.30 18.37
C ILE A 35 -14.40 -13.89 17.98
N GLY A 36 -14.47 -15.21 17.84
CA GLY A 36 -15.71 -15.93 17.56
C GLY A 36 -16.35 -15.48 16.24
N TRP A 37 -17.68 -15.33 16.26
CA TRP A 37 -18.46 -14.95 15.07
C TRP A 37 -18.24 -13.51 14.59
N TYR A 38 -17.50 -12.68 15.34
CA TYR A 38 -17.21 -11.30 14.94
C TYR A 38 -16.08 -11.19 13.91
N TRP A 39 -15.48 -12.31 13.49
CA TRP A 39 -14.39 -12.33 12.50
C TRP A 39 -14.67 -11.56 11.19
N PRO A 40 -15.89 -11.62 10.59
CA PRO A 40 -16.21 -10.81 9.41
C PRO A 40 -16.09 -9.30 9.63
N LEU A 41 -16.30 -8.81 10.86
CA LEU A 41 -16.19 -7.39 11.19
C LEU A 41 -14.77 -6.86 10.99
N ILE A 42 -13.75 -7.71 11.15
CA ILE A 42 -12.33 -7.35 10.96
C ILE A 42 -12.00 -7.23 9.46
N LEU A 43 -12.75 -7.90 8.58
CA LEU A 43 -12.55 -7.81 7.13
C LEU A 43 -13.15 -6.54 6.52
N LEU A 44 -14.20 -5.98 7.14
CA LEU A 44 -14.96 -4.84 6.61
C LEU A 44 -14.13 -3.55 6.49
N PRO A 45 -13.32 -3.13 7.48
CA PRO A 45 -12.47 -1.95 7.35
C PRO A 45 -11.55 -2.05 6.13
N TYR A 46 -10.86 -3.17 5.96
CA TYR A 46 -9.96 -3.35 4.82
C TYR A 46 -10.69 -3.43 3.47
N LEU A 47 -11.92 -3.96 3.43
CA LEU A 47 -12.79 -3.84 2.25
C LEU A 47 -12.99 -2.37 1.88
N LEU A 48 -13.29 -1.52 2.87
CA LEU A 48 -13.49 -0.08 2.67
C LEU A 48 -12.19 0.60 2.22
N VAL A 49 -11.03 0.24 2.80
CA VAL A 49 -9.72 0.73 2.34
C VAL A 49 -9.55 0.45 0.84
N ASN A 50 -9.75 -0.80 0.41
CA ASN A 50 -9.57 -1.16 -0.99
C ASN A 50 -10.61 -0.51 -1.92
N LEU A 51 -11.82 -0.25 -1.43
CA LEU A 51 -12.84 0.48 -2.17
C LEU A 51 -12.46 1.95 -2.35
N MET A 52 -12.00 2.62 -1.29
CA MET A 52 -11.52 4.00 -1.36
C MET A 52 -10.35 4.10 -2.34
N ASP A 53 -9.40 3.18 -2.28
CA ASP A 53 -8.27 3.14 -3.20
C ASP A 53 -8.69 2.90 -4.65
N ALA A 54 -9.69 2.05 -4.89
CA ALA A 54 -10.24 1.83 -6.24
C ALA A 54 -10.95 3.08 -6.78
N ILE A 55 -11.66 3.82 -5.92
CA ILE A 55 -12.28 5.11 -6.29
C ILE A 55 -11.19 6.14 -6.60
N SER A 56 -10.18 6.27 -5.74
CA SER A 56 -9.03 7.15 -5.95
C SER A 56 -8.32 6.86 -7.27
N TRP A 57 -8.05 5.58 -7.56
CA TRP A 57 -7.40 5.17 -8.80
C TRP A 57 -8.28 5.48 -10.03
N ARG A 58 -9.60 5.31 -9.94
CA ARG A 58 -10.51 5.69 -11.04
C ARG A 58 -10.40 7.17 -11.40
N LEU A 59 -10.16 8.04 -10.42
CA LEU A 59 -10.01 9.48 -10.64
C LEU A 59 -8.70 9.85 -11.35
N THR A 60 -7.70 8.96 -11.35
CA THR A 60 -6.42 9.18 -12.06
C THR A 60 -6.43 8.67 -13.50
N ILE A 61 -7.44 7.88 -13.89
CA ILE A 61 -7.60 7.39 -15.26
C ILE A 61 -8.26 8.51 -16.07
N ASP A 62 -7.60 8.94 -17.14
CA ASP A 62 -8.20 9.89 -18.06
C ASP A 62 -9.19 9.19 -19.01
N SER A 63 -10.40 9.75 -19.10
CA SER A 63 -11.51 9.25 -19.91
C SER A 63 -11.69 7.71 -19.87
N PRO A 64 -11.98 7.12 -18.69
CA PRO A 64 -12.06 5.67 -18.54
C PRO A 64 -13.20 5.07 -19.40
N PRO A 65 -12.94 3.99 -20.16
CA PRO A 65 -14.00 3.26 -20.87
C PRO A 65 -15.10 2.79 -19.91
N ALA A 66 -16.32 2.60 -20.42
CA ALA A 66 -17.45 2.11 -19.60
C ALA A 66 -17.17 0.75 -18.92
N ALA A 67 -16.31 -0.07 -19.51
CA ALA A 67 -15.87 -1.34 -18.95
C ALA A 67 -15.01 -1.19 -17.68
N VAL A 68 -14.40 -0.03 -17.44
CA VAL A 68 -13.56 0.27 -16.27
C VAL A 68 -14.43 0.75 -15.11
N THR A 69 -15.07 -0.22 -14.45
CA THR A 69 -15.90 0.01 -13.26
C THR A 69 -15.06 0.03 -11.97
N ILE A 70 -15.60 0.59 -10.89
CA ILE A 70 -14.96 0.55 -9.56
C ILE A 70 -14.73 -0.91 -9.11
N ARG A 71 -15.70 -1.80 -9.39
CA ARG A 71 -15.57 -3.24 -9.11
C ARG A 71 -14.38 -3.85 -9.83
N HIS A 72 -14.19 -3.51 -11.11
CA HIS A 72 -13.02 -3.99 -11.86
C HIS A 72 -11.70 -3.48 -11.24
N LEU A 73 -11.62 -2.18 -10.92
CA LEU A 73 -10.43 -1.59 -10.29
C LEU A 73 -10.13 -2.18 -8.91
N PHE A 74 -11.17 -2.47 -8.12
CA PHE A 74 -11.06 -3.14 -6.83
C PHE A 74 -10.39 -4.51 -6.96
N PHE A 75 -10.90 -5.39 -7.83
CA PHE A 75 -10.29 -6.71 -8.02
C PHE A 75 -8.93 -6.64 -8.69
N ASN A 76 -8.73 -5.72 -9.65
CA ASN A 76 -7.44 -5.48 -10.27
C ASN A 76 -6.39 -5.04 -9.23
N ARG A 77 -6.78 -4.16 -8.30
CA ARG A 77 -5.94 -3.76 -7.17
C ARG A 77 -5.57 -4.97 -6.30
N LEU A 78 -6.55 -5.80 -5.89
CA LEU A 78 -6.28 -6.98 -5.06
C LEU A 78 -5.31 -7.96 -5.75
N ALA A 79 -5.46 -8.18 -7.05
CA ALA A 79 -4.54 -9.01 -7.82
C ALA A 79 -3.11 -8.43 -7.87
N GLY A 80 -3.00 -7.12 -8.11
CA GLY A 80 -1.71 -6.43 -8.08
C GLY A 80 -1.06 -6.43 -6.70
N GLU A 81 -1.85 -6.26 -5.63
CA GLU A 81 -1.33 -6.27 -4.27
C GLU A 81 -0.88 -7.65 -3.82
N ALA A 82 -1.58 -8.71 -4.23
CA ALA A 82 -1.11 -10.07 -4.03
C ALA A 82 0.28 -10.28 -4.64
N ILE A 83 0.54 -9.77 -5.85
CA ILE A 83 1.89 -9.82 -6.43
C ILE A 83 2.88 -8.98 -5.62
N ASN A 84 2.51 -7.75 -5.24
CA ASN A 84 3.40 -6.85 -4.49
C ASN A 84 3.90 -7.47 -3.18
N VAL A 85 3.01 -8.12 -2.43
CA VAL A 85 3.36 -8.75 -1.15
C VAL A 85 4.25 -9.99 -1.33
N LEU A 86 4.06 -10.72 -2.43
CA LEU A 86 4.64 -12.05 -2.64
C LEU A 86 5.91 -12.03 -3.49
N THR A 87 6.23 -10.90 -4.11
CA THR A 87 7.42 -10.73 -4.95
C THR A 87 8.47 -9.84 -4.26
N PRO A 88 9.77 -10.20 -4.32
CA PRO A 88 10.85 -9.42 -3.71
C PRO A 88 11.24 -8.22 -4.59
N THR A 89 10.24 -7.46 -5.04
CA THR A 89 10.42 -6.33 -5.97
C THR A 89 9.96 -5.03 -5.34
N ALA A 90 10.26 -4.84 -4.04
CA ALA A 90 9.98 -3.62 -3.30
C ALA A 90 8.52 -3.12 -3.43
N SER A 91 7.54 -4.03 -3.44
CA SER A 91 6.11 -3.71 -3.60
C SER A 91 5.74 -2.99 -4.90
N LEU A 92 6.51 -3.20 -5.96
CA LEU A 92 6.28 -2.66 -7.31
C LEU A 92 5.95 -3.72 -8.38
N GLY A 93 6.05 -5.01 -8.05
CA GLY A 93 5.91 -6.11 -9.02
C GLY A 93 4.51 -6.24 -9.62
N GLY A 94 3.48 -5.80 -8.88
CA GLY A 94 2.09 -5.82 -9.31
C GLY A 94 1.66 -4.60 -10.12
N GLU A 95 2.45 -3.52 -10.16
CA GLU A 95 2.07 -2.30 -10.89
C GLU A 95 2.01 -2.52 -12.42
N PRO A 96 2.95 -3.25 -13.06
CA PRO A 96 2.83 -3.62 -14.47
C PRO A 96 1.60 -4.49 -14.75
N LEU A 97 1.24 -5.40 -13.84
CA LEU A 97 0.04 -6.22 -13.99
C LEU A 97 -1.21 -5.33 -14.02
N LYS A 98 -1.32 -4.36 -13.10
CA LYS A 98 -2.45 -3.44 -13.04
C LYS A 98 -2.65 -2.69 -14.34
N ALA A 99 -1.56 -2.20 -14.94
CA ALA A 99 -1.58 -1.51 -16.22
C ALA A 99 -2.01 -2.44 -17.38
N LEU A 100 -1.51 -3.68 -17.42
CA LEU A 100 -1.89 -4.67 -18.44
C LEU A 100 -3.38 -5.09 -18.33
N MET A 101 -3.90 -5.25 -17.10
CA MET A 101 -5.31 -5.56 -16.87
C MET A 101 -6.23 -4.42 -17.32
N LEU A 102 -5.82 -3.16 -17.11
CA LEU A 102 -6.51 -2.00 -17.66
C LEU A 102 -6.43 -1.97 -19.19
N GLN A 103 -5.28 -2.32 -19.77
CA GLN A 103 -5.09 -2.36 -21.22
C GLN A 103 -6.09 -3.32 -21.89
N LYS A 104 -6.29 -4.50 -21.31
CA LYS A 104 -7.28 -5.48 -21.77
C LYS A 104 -8.72 -4.96 -21.73
N ARG A 105 -9.00 -3.91 -20.96
CA ARG A 105 -10.31 -3.26 -20.87
C ARG A 105 -10.45 -2.03 -21.77
N GLY A 106 -9.51 -1.83 -22.70
CA GLY A 106 -9.57 -0.79 -23.72
C GLY A 106 -8.87 0.52 -23.35
N VAL A 107 -8.11 0.56 -22.26
CA VAL A 107 -7.27 1.73 -21.93
C VAL A 107 -5.94 1.63 -22.68
N ALA A 108 -5.49 2.70 -23.33
CA ALA A 108 -4.17 2.70 -23.95
C ALA A 108 -3.08 2.40 -22.90
N LEU A 109 -2.10 1.54 -23.22
CA LEU A 109 -1.10 1.08 -22.25
C LEU A 109 -0.31 2.23 -21.60
N THR A 110 -0.05 3.29 -22.35
CA THR A 110 0.57 4.52 -21.83
C THR A 110 -0.31 5.17 -20.76
N ASN A 111 -1.60 5.35 -21.03
CA ASN A 111 -2.55 5.95 -20.10
C ASN A 111 -2.76 5.05 -18.87
N ALA A 112 -2.81 3.73 -19.06
CA ALA A 112 -2.94 2.76 -17.99
C ALA A 112 -1.72 2.83 -17.04
N THR A 113 -0.51 2.79 -17.60
CA THR A 113 0.74 2.90 -16.84
C THR A 113 0.85 4.24 -16.12
N ALA A 114 0.53 5.35 -16.80
CA ALA A 114 0.51 6.68 -16.19
C ALA A 114 -0.49 6.74 -15.01
N SER A 115 -1.70 6.22 -15.18
CA SER A 115 -2.73 6.21 -14.11
C SER A 115 -2.28 5.46 -12.86
N VAL A 116 -1.57 4.33 -13.04
CA VAL A 116 -1.05 3.50 -11.95
C VAL A 116 0.06 4.25 -11.19
N ILE A 117 0.98 4.88 -11.91
CA ILE A 117 2.10 5.63 -11.32
C ILE A 117 1.58 6.87 -10.57
N ILE A 118 0.67 7.64 -11.18
CA ILE A 118 0.01 8.79 -10.54
C ILE A 118 -0.72 8.34 -9.28
N SER A 119 -1.52 7.27 -9.38
CA SER A 119 -2.26 6.73 -8.23
C SER A 119 -1.33 6.31 -7.10
N LYS A 120 -0.19 5.67 -7.40
CA LYS A 120 0.83 5.32 -6.41
C LYS A 120 1.46 6.56 -5.79
N GLY A 121 1.73 7.60 -6.58
CA GLY A 121 2.25 8.88 -6.09
C GLY A 121 1.30 9.56 -5.10
N ILE A 122 0.01 9.62 -5.42
CA ILE A 122 -1.02 10.19 -4.51
C ILE A 122 -1.17 9.32 -3.26
N LEU A 123 -1.14 7.99 -3.39
CA LEU A 123 -1.16 7.07 -2.24
C LEU A 123 0.03 7.34 -1.30
N VAL A 124 1.25 7.46 -1.81
CA VAL A 124 2.43 7.76 -1.00
C VAL A 124 2.31 9.14 -0.33
N LEU A 125 1.80 10.15 -1.04
CA LEU A 125 1.57 11.47 -0.44
C LEU A 125 0.54 11.43 0.70
N SER A 126 -0.58 10.73 0.49
CA SER A 126 -1.59 10.54 1.53
C SER A 126 -1.04 9.78 2.75
N LEU A 127 -0.17 8.80 2.50
CA LEU A 127 0.50 8.02 3.55
C LEU A 127 1.40 8.91 4.41
N VAL A 128 2.19 9.79 3.78
CA VAL A 128 3.02 10.77 4.50
C VAL A 128 2.16 11.63 5.42
N VAL A 129 1.05 12.17 4.90
CA VAL A 129 0.12 12.98 5.70
C VAL A 129 -0.44 12.17 6.88
N TYR A 130 -0.86 10.93 6.65
CA TYR A 130 -1.37 10.05 7.71
C TYR A 130 -0.31 9.75 8.79
N ILE A 131 0.92 9.45 8.38
CA ILE A 131 2.04 9.22 9.30
C ILE A 131 2.35 10.48 10.12
N LEU A 132 2.37 11.66 9.49
CA LEU A 132 2.62 12.92 10.19
C LEU A 132 1.53 13.22 11.22
N LEU A 133 0.26 12.92 10.91
CA LEU A 133 -0.84 13.04 11.87
C LEU A 133 -0.62 12.08 13.07
N GLY A 134 -0.26 10.83 12.81
CA GLY A 134 0.07 9.87 13.87
C GLY A 134 1.26 10.31 14.74
N LEU A 135 2.33 10.81 14.12
CA LEU A 135 3.51 11.31 14.83
C LEU A 135 3.24 12.56 15.65
N ALA A 136 2.39 13.47 15.18
CA ALA A 136 1.99 14.63 15.96
C ALA A 136 1.24 14.24 17.24
N LEU A 137 0.53 13.10 17.23
CA LEU A 137 -0.19 12.56 18.38
C LEU A 137 0.69 11.72 19.31
N ALA A 138 1.78 11.13 18.80
CA ALA A 138 2.61 10.18 19.54
C ALA A 138 3.16 10.70 20.88
N PRO A 139 3.65 11.96 21.01
CA PRO A 139 4.16 12.49 22.29
C PRO A 139 3.11 12.58 23.41
N PHE A 140 1.83 12.67 23.03
CA PHE A 140 0.72 12.79 23.99
C PHE A 140 0.16 11.44 24.43
N LEU A 141 0.46 10.37 23.68
CA LEU A 141 -0.16 9.06 23.83
C LEU A 141 0.82 7.97 24.24
N PHE A 142 2.10 8.12 23.89
CA PHE A 142 3.14 7.14 24.19
C PHE A 142 4.19 7.72 25.12
N VAL A 143 4.70 6.88 26.03
CA VAL A 143 5.90 7.18 26.81
C VAL A 143 7.10 6.62 26.05
N LEU A 144 7.55 7.37 25.03
CA LEU A 144 8.74 7.00 24.25
C LEU A 144 9.97 7.75 24.76
N PRO A 145 11.15 7.10 24.80
CA PRO A 145 12.40 7.83 24.99
C PRO A 145 12.58 8.87 23.88
N SER A 146 13.12 10.04 24.22
CA SER A 146 13.24 11.19 23.31
C SER A 146 13.99 10.87 22.00
N HIS A 147 14.99 9.98 22.04
CA HIS A 147 15.73 9.55 20.86
C HIS A 147 14.90 8.71 19.89
N TRP A 148 13.97 7.88 20.36
CA TRP A 148 13.08 7.10 19.49
C TRP A 148 12.10 8.02 18.74
N LEU A 149 11.52 8.99 19.44
CA LEU A 149 10.64 9.97 18.83
C LEU A 149 11.36 10.76 17.73
N LEU A 150 12.60 11.21 18.00
CA LEU A 150 13.42 11.90 17.00
C LEU A 150 13.67 11.02 15.77
N LEU A 151 14.04 9.74 15.95
CA LEU A 151 14.25 8.81 14.85
C LEU A 151 13.00 8.62 13.99
N LEU A 152 11.83 8.47 14.61
CA LEU A 152 10.56 8.34 13.90
C LEU A 152 10.20 9.60 13.12
N ILE A 153 10.44 10.79 13.69
CA ILE A 153 10.25 12.08 13.00
C ILE A 153 11.18 12.19 11.78
N LEU A 154 12.47 11.88 11.95
CA LEU A 154 13.44 11.90 10.85
C LEU A 154 13.08 10.89 9.75
N ALA A 155 12.62 9.70 10.12
CA ALA A 155 12.15 8.68 9.19
C ALA A 155 10.94 9.17 8.38
N ALA A 156 9.93 9.76 9.05
CA ALA A 156 8.77 10.31 8.37
C ALA A 156 9.10 11.51 7.49
N LEU A 157 10.01 12.38 7.92
CA LEU A 157 10.52 13.48 7.10
C LEU A 157 11.22 12.94 5.85
N GLY A 158 12.09 11.94 6.00
CA GLY A 158 12.77 11.28 4.87
C GLY A 158 11.78 10.66 3.88
N LEU A 159 10.76 9.95 4.38
CA LEU A 159 9.69 9.38 3.56
C LEU A 159 8.87 10.49 2.87
N GLY A 160 8.58 11.57 3.58
CA GLY A 160 7.90 12.75 3.04
C GLY A 160 8.69 13.43 1.92
N VAL A 161 9.98 13.66 2.12
CA VAL A 161 10.88 14.22 1.10
C VAL A 161 10.96 13.29 -0.11
N ALA A 162 11.14 11.99 0.09
CA ALA A 162 11.17 11.02 -1.00
C ALA A 162 9.85 11.01 -1.80
N GLY A 163 8.70 11.01 -1.11
CA GLY A 163 7.38 11.08 -1.73
C GLY A 163 7.15 12.38 -2.50
N LEU A 164 7.59 13.52 -1.95
CA LEU A 164 7.53 14.81 -2.61
C LEU A 164 8.42 14.85 -3.85
N ILE A 165 9.67 14.37 -3.78
CA ILE A 165 10.57 14.26 -4.94
C ILE A 165 9.92 13.38 -6.01
N PHE A 166 9.30 12.26 -5.62
CA PHE A 166 8.63 11.37 -6.55
C PHE A 166 7.46 12.05 -7.28
N VAL A 167 6.59 12.78 -6.56
CA VAL A 167 5.45 13.51 -7.16
C VAL A 167 5.91 14.72 -7.97
N LEU A 168 6.91 15.48 -7.48
CA LEU A 168 7.47 16.62 -8.21
C LEU A 168 8.20 16.17 -9.48
N GLY A 169 8.87 15.03 -9.44
CA GLY A 169 9.44 14.38 -10.62
C GLY A 169 8.38 14.08 -11.67
N GLN A 170 7.26 13.46 -11.26
CA GLN A 170 6.13 13.21 -12.16
C GLN A 170 5.52 14.50 -12.73
N LYS A 171 5.48 15.58 -11.94
CA LYS A 171 4.94 16.88 -12.36
C LYS A 171 5.83 17.62 -13.38
N HIS A 172 7.16 17.46 -13.29
CA HIS A 172 8.12 18.19 -14.12
C HIS A 172 8.74 17.35 -15.26
N GLY A 173 8.40 16.06 -15.36
CA GLY A 173 8.92 15.14 -16.39
C GLY A 173 10.36 14.70 -16.10
N LEU A 174 10.51 13.60 -15.36
CA LEU A 174 11.81 12.99 -15.00
C LEU A 174 12.68 12.65 -16.22
N CYS A 175 12.06 12.27 -17.34
CA CYS A 175 12.67 11.95 -18.62
C CYS A 175 13.23 13.20 -19.31
N GLN A 176 12.54 14.34 -19.27
CA GLN A 176 13.08 15.59 -19.83
C GLN A 176 14.30 16.09 -19.03
N MET A 177 14.29 15.90 -17.72
CA MET A 177 15.41 16.28 -16.84
C MET A 177 16.58 15.29 -16.96
N GLY A 178 16.29 13.98 -17.03
CA GLY A 178 17.26 12.91 -17.24
C GLY A 178 17.93 12.96 -18.61
N MET A 179 17.17 13.25 -19.68
CA MET A 179 17.73 13.45 -21.03
C MET A 179 18.65 14.67 -21.10
N LYS A 180 18.30 15.79 -20.46
CA LYS A 180 19.20 16.96 -20.37
C LYS A 180 20.51 16.63 -19.65
N LEU A 181 20.44 15.78 -18.62
CA LEU A 181 21.63 15.33 -17.89
C LEU A 181 22.46 14.32 -18.70
N CYS A 182 21.82 13.36 -19.37
CA CYS A 182 22.48 12.38 -20.24
C CYS A 182 23.09 13.02 -21.50
N GLN A 183 22.46 14.04 -22.09
CA GLN A 183 23.03 14.85 -23.18
C GLN A 183 24.28 15.61 -22.71
N LYS A 184 24.30 16.07 -21.45
CA LYS A 184 25.46 16.72 -20.84
C LYS A 184 26.61 15.76 -20.54
N ILE A 185 26.31 14.49 -20.28
CA ILE A 185 27.28 13.44 -19.93
C ILE A 185 27.71 12.60 -21.16
N ARG A 186 27.12 12.84 -22.35
CA ARG A 186 27.39 12.11 -23.62
C ARG A 186 27.23 10.58 -23.53
N PHE A 187 26.56 10.07 -22.50
CA PHE A 187 26.32 8.65 -22.30
C PHE A 187 24.82 8.38 -22.37
N ILE A 188 24.34 8.03 -23.55
CA ILE A 188 22.96 7.60 -23.76
C ILE A 188 23.01 6.07 -23.97
N PRO A 189 22.54 5.27 -23.01
CA PRO A 189 22.39 3.84 -23.21
C PRO A 189 21.43 3.59 -24.38
N ARG A 190 21.80 2.77 -25.37
CA ARG A 190 20.98 2.49 -26.57
C ARG A 190 19.55 2.03 -26.24
N PHE A 191 19.36 1.31 -25.13
CA PHE A 191 18.05 0.89 -24.63
C PHE A 191 17.11 2.05 -24.26
N LEU A 192 17.65 3.18 -23.80
CA LEU A 192 16.87 4.39 -23.48
C LEU A 192 16.45 5.15 -24.74
N GLN A 193 17.22 5.08 -25.82
CA GLN A 193 16.90 5.71 -27.11
C GLN A 193 15.67 5.08 -27.78
N ASP A 194 15.57 3.75 -27.75
CA ASP A 194 14.44 3.02 -28.35
C ASP A 194 13.11 3.22 -27.59
N GLN A 195 13.18 3.57 -26.30
CA GLN A 195 12.01 3.80 -25.44
C GLN A 195 11.78 5.29 -25.09
N GLU A 196 12.63 6.19 -25.55
CA GLU A 196 12.64 7.62 -25.22
C GLU A 196 11.28 8.27 -25.49
N ALA A 197 10.72 8.01 -26.67
CA ALA A 197 9.42 8.54 -27.08
C ALA A 197 8.26 8.02 -26.21
N ALA A 198 8.35 6.78 -25.73
CA ALA A 198 7.32 6.20 -24.85
C ALA A 198 7.42 6.79 -23.43
N LEU A 199 8.64 6.93 -22.89
CA LEU A 199 8.88 7.55 -21.59
C LEU A 199 8.51 9.04 -21.58
N CYS A 200 8.85 9.79 -22.63
CA CYS A 200 8.45 11.19 -22.78
C CYS A 200 6.93 11.36 -22.85
N ARG A 201 6.21 10.45 -23.52
CA ARG A 201 4.75 10.46 -23.57
C ARG A 201 4.13 10.16 -22.20
N LEU A 202 4.68 9.19 -21.48
CA LEU A 202 4.25 8.87 -20.11
C LEU A 202 4.42 10.07 -19.17
N ASP A 203 5.58 10.71 -19.21
CA ASP A 203 5.89 11.89 -18.40
C ASP A 203 4.98 13.08 -18.72
N ALA A 204 4.75 13.33 -20.03
CA ALA A 204 3.85 14.40 -20.45
C ALA A 204 2.43 14.16 -19.91
N GLN A 205 1.95 12.91 -19.95
CA GLN A 205 0.63 12.56 -19.40
C GLN A 205 0.55 12.78 -17.88
N MET A 206 1.59 12.40 -17.13
CA MET A 206 1.66 12.66 -15.69
C MET A 206 1.66 14.16 -15.40
N ALA A 207 2.49 14.93 -16.09
CA ALA A 207 2.56 16.37 -15.94
C ALA A 207 1.22 17.05 -16.26
N THR A 208 0.56 16.65 -17.36
CA THR A 208 -0.77 17.17 -17.73
C THR A 208 -1.79 16.90 -16.64
N PHE A 209 -1.82 15.71 -16.04
CA PHE A 209 -2.74 15.39 -14.95
C PHE A 209 -2.55 16.32 -13.74
N TYR A 210 -1.31 16.49 -13.26
CA TYR A 210 -1.03 17.34 -12.10
C TYR A 210 -1.30 18.83 -12.37
N GLN A 211 -1.14 19.29 -13.61
CA GLN A 211 -1.33 20.70 -13.99
C GLN A 211 -2.80 21.03 -14.27
N HIS A 212 -3.53 20.18 -15.00
CA HIS A 212 -4.86 20.48 -15.53
C HIS A 212 -6.01 19.78 -14.78
N HIS A 213 -5.72 18.78 -13.93
CA HIS A 213 -6.75 18.01 -13.21
C HIS A 213 -6.62 18.10 -11.69
N GLN A 214 -6.30 19.30 -11.16
CA GLN A 214 -6.13 19.55 -9.73
C GLN A 214 -7.32 19.08 -8.88
N ARG A 215 -8.56 19.27 -9.36
CA ARG A 215 -9.76 18.79 -8.66
C ARG A 215 -9.78 17.27 -8.50
N ARG A 216 -9.40 16.52 -9.55
CA ARG A 216 -9.31 15.05 -9.49
C ARG A 216 -8.18 14.61 -8.56
N PHE A 217 -7.06 15.32 -8.58
CA PHE A 217 -5.94 15.08 -7.64
C PHE A 217 -6.37 15.22 -6.18
N TYR A 218 -7.00 16.35 -5.79
CA TYR A 218 -7.42 16.55 -4.40
C TYR A 218 -8.52 15.58 -3.96
N LEU A 219 -9.45 15.22 -4.87
CA LEU A 219 -10.44 14.19 -4.58
C LEU A 219 -9.80 12.82 -4.36
N ALA A 220 -8.86 12.41 -5.22
CA ALA A 220 -8.13 11.15 -5.04
C ALA A 220 -7.32 11.15 -3.75
N LEU A 221 -6.65 12.27 -3.41
CA LEU A 221 -5.94 12.43 -2.14
C LEU A 221 -6.90 12.27 -0.95
N GLY A 222 -8.07 12.89 -1.00
CA GLY A 222 -9.10 12.78 0.04
C GLY A 222 -9.61 11.35 0.22
N PHE A 223 -9.91 10.63 -0.87
CA PHE A 223 -10.32 9.23 -0.79
C PHE A 223 -9.22 8.33 -0.24
N PHE A 224 -7.95 8.52 -0.62
CA PHE A 224 -6.85 7.77 0.00
C PHE A 224 -6.73 8.08 1.51
N LEU A 225 -6.87 9.34 1.93
CA LEU A 225 -6.90 9.69 3.35
C LEU A 225 -8.05 9.03 4.10
N LEU A 226 -9.25 8.98 3.52
CA LEU A 226 -10.37 8.22 4.08
C LEU A 226 -10.05 6.72 4.17
N GLY A 227 -9.34 6.17 3.18
CA GLY A 227 -8.78 4.83 3.23
C GLY A 227 -7.89 4.62 4.45
N TRP A 228 -6.95 5.52 4.71
CA TRP A 228 -6.09 5.45 5.91
C TRP A 228 -6.88 5.55 7.21
N LEU A 229 -7.93 6.37 7.27
CA LEU A 229 -8.82 6.39 8.43
C LEU A 229 -9.53 5.05 8.64
N PHE A 230 -10.07 4.42 7.59
CA PHE A 230 -10.64 3.07 7.72
C PHE A 230 -9.60 2.03 8.14
N HIS A 231 -8.35 2.18 7.70
CA HIS A 231 -7.27 1.32 8.12
C HIS A 231 -6.97 1.45 9.63
N GLY A 232 -6.92 2.67 10.17
CA GLY A 232 -6.86 2.89 11.62
C GLY A 232 -8.12 2.42 12.37
N PHE A 233 -9.29 2.48 11.73
CA PHE A 233 -10.56 1.97 12.27
C PHE A 233 -10.55 0.47 12.49
N GLU A 234 -9.83 -0.25 11.63
CA GLU A 234 -9.56 -1.65 11.85
C GLU A 234 -8.84 -1.90 13.17
N VAL A 235 -7.80 -1.11 13.48
CA VAL A 235 -7.03 -1.25 14.71
C VAL A 235 -7.95 -1.02 15.92
N TYR A 236 -8.78 0.01 15.88
CA TYR A 236 -9.77 0.27 16.94
C TYR A 236 -10.71 -0.93 17.17
N ILE A 237 -11.27 -1.51 16.10
CA ILE A 237 -12.14 -2.68 16.18
C ILE A 237 -11.40 -3.87 16.77
N ILE A 238 -10.17 -4.15 16.32
CA ILE A 238 -9.42 -5.31 16.81
C ILE A 238 -9.18 -5.19 18.32
N PHE A 239 -8.73 -4.03 18.81
CA PHE A 239 -8.50 -3.83 20.25
C PHE A 239 -9.80 -3.86 21.06
N TYR A 240 -10.91 -3.37 20.51
CA TYR A 240 -12.23 -3.50 21.12
C TYR A 240 -12.63 -4.97 21.29
N LEU A 241 -12.47 -5.78 20.24
CA LEU A 241 -12.78 -7.23 20.27
C LEU A 241 -11.85 -8.02 21.19
N LEU A 242 -10.62 -7.54 21.40
CA LEU A 242 -9.68 -8.12 22.36
C LEU A 242 -9.97 -7.75 23.83
N GLY A 243 -11.01 -6.95 24.10
CA GLY A 243 -11.39 -6.54 25.45
C GLY A 243 -10.48 -5.48 26.07
N GLN A 244 -9.65 -4.82 25.25
CA GLN A 244 -8.74 -3.75 25.66
C GLN A 244 -8.99 -2.51 24.77
N PRO A 245 -10.17 -1.88 24.89
CA PRO A 245 -10.59 -0.83 23.95
C PRO A 245 -9.67 0.38 24.05
N LEU A 246 -9.05 0.72 22.92
CA LEU A 246 -8.30 1.96 22.76
C LEU A 246 -9.23 3.10 22.40
N THR A 247 -8.86 4.33 22.71
CA THR A 247 -9.54 5.48 22.11
C THR A 247 -9.29 5.47 20.59
N TRP A 248 -10.22 6.06 19.85
CA TRP A 248 -10.08 6.21 18.39
C TRP A 248 -8.75 6.86 17.98
N VAL A 249 -8.35 7.89 18.71
CA VAL A 249 -7.12 8.64 18.48
C VAL A 249 -5.88 7.78 18.75
N THR A 250 -5.89 6.97 19.82
CA THR A 250 -4.79 6.05 20.15
C THR A 250 -4.63 4.96 19.08
N ALA A 251 -5.74 4.41 18.57
CA ALA A 251 -5.70 3.41 17.51
C ALA A 251 -5.14 3.97 16.20
N LEU A 252 -5.55 5.18 15.80
CA LEU A 252 -4.99 5.88 14.63
C LEU A 252 -3.49 6.14 14.79
N CYS A 253 -3.05 6.61 15.96
CA CYS A 253 -1.64 6.86 16.23
C CYS A 253 -0.82 5.55 16.16
N LEU A 254 -1.29 4.49 16.82
CA LEU A 254 -0.65 3.17 16.77
C LEU A 254 -0.54 2.65 15.34
N ASP A 255 -1.62 2.75 14.56
CA ASP A 255 -1.64 2.30 13.17
C ASP A 255 -0.66 3.09 12.28
N ALA A 256 -0.68 4.42 12.36
CA ALA A 256 0.22 5.29 11.61
C ALA A 256 1.70 4.99 11.92
N LEU A 257 2.05 4.78 13.20
CA LEU A 257 3.40 4.39 13.60
C LEU A 257 3.76 2.98 13.11
N ALA A 258 2.84 2.02 13.18
CA ALA A 258 3.05 0.68 12.66
C ALA A 258 3.31 0.69 11.14
N ILE A 259 2.55 1.51 10.39
CA ILE A 259 2.78 1.68 8.96
C ILE A 259 4.12 2.34 8.68
N LEU A 260 4.54 3.34 9.47
CA LEU A 260 5.87 3.93 9.33
C LEU A 260 6.97 2.88 9.50
N ILE A 261 6.90 2.08 10.57
CA ILE A 261 7.87 1.00 10.84
C ILE A 261 7.93 0.00 9.69
N THR A 262 6.76 -0.46 9.20
CA THR A 262 6.70 -1.40 8.07
C THR A 262 7.14 -0.77 6.74
N SER A 263 6.90 0.52 6.53
CA SER A 263 7.32 1.25 5.33
C SER A 263 8.84 1.36 5.23
N LEU A 264 9.56 1.39 6.35
CA LEU A 264 11.03 1.35 6.38
C LEU A 264 11.58 -0.02 5.97
N ALA A 265 10.77 -1.08 6.11
CA ALA A 265 11.11 -2.44 5.74
C ALA A 265 10.53 -2.86 4.38
N PHE A 266 10.23 -1.91 3.49
CA PHE A 266 9.62 -2.17 2.18
C PHE A 266 10.37 -3.19 1.30
N PHE A 267 11.64 -3.45 1.58
CA PHE A 267 12.48 -4.43 0.88
C PHE A 267 12.32 -5.86 1.42
N ILE A 268 11.66 -6.06 2.57
CA ILE A 268 11.42 -7.35 3.21
C ILE A 268 10.08 -7.93 2.71
N PRO A 269 10.07 -9.06 1.98
CA PRO A 269 8.84 -9.67 1.50
C PRO A 269 7.88 -10.01 2.65
N GLY A 270 6.62 -9.60 2.50
CA GLY A 270 5.59 -9.78 3.52
C GLY A 270 5.85 -9.10 4.87
N ASN A 271 6.83 -8.20 4.99
CA ASN A 271 7.19 -7.50 6.23
C ASN A 271 7.31 -8.43 7.45
N LEU A 272 7.80 -9.65 7.25
CA LEU A 272 7.88 -10.67 8.30
C LEU A 272 8.84 -10.25 9.40
N GLY A 273 8.40 -10.42 10.66
CA GLY A 273 9.15 -10.01 11.84
C GLY A 273 9.13 -8.51 12.12
N VAL A 274 9.19 -7.64 11.09
CA VAL A 274 9.13 -6.18 11.28
C VAL A 274 7.73 -5.71 11.68
N GLN A 275 6.69 -6.19 10.99
CA GLN A 275 5.32 -5.83 11.33
C GLN A 275 4.93 -6.35 12.73
N ASP A 276 5.33 -7.58 13.04
CA ASP A 276 4.98 -8.26 14.29
C ASP A 276 5.74 -7.63 15.47
N GLY A 277 7.05 -7.44 15.31
CA GLY A 277 7.88 -6.74 16.28
C GLY A 277 7.47 -5.28 16.48
N GLY A 278 7.17 -4.56 15.39
CA GLY A 278 6.69 -3.17 15.46
C GLY A 278 5.40 -3.04 16.26
N ASN A 279 4.43 -3.91 16.00
CA ASN A 279 3.17 -3.94 16.75
C ASN A 279 3.40 -4.26 18.24
N ILE A 280 4.25 -5.25 18.56
CA ILE A 280 4.60 -5.60 19.95
C ILE A 280 5.27 -4.42 20.67
N LEU A 281 6.24 -3.76 20.02
CA LEU A 281 6.92 -2.61 20.60
C LEU A 281 5.96 -1.45 20.86
N LEU A 282 5.05 -1.17 19.92
CA LEU A 282 4.05 -0.11 20.07
C LEU A 282 3.06 -0.43 21.20
N THR A 283 2.57 -1.67 21.33
CA THR A 283 1.68 -2.02 22.47
C THR A 283 2.40 -2.00 23.81
N MET A 284 3.68 -2.36 23.86
CA MET A 284 4.51 -2.19 25.05
C MET A 284 4.67 -0.70 25.41
N GLY A 285 4.86 0.18 24.43
CA GLY A 285 4.91 1.62 24.64
C GLY A 285 3.59 2.24 25.14
N LEU A 286 2.46 1.56 24.91
CA LEU A 286 1.15 1.89 25.48
C LEU A 286 0.86 1.18 26.82
N HIS A 287 1.83 0.43 27.38
CA HIS A 287 1.66 -0.38 28.59
C HIS A 287 0.58 -1.47 28.50
N LEU A 288 0.22 -1.90 27.30
CA LEU A 288 -0.76 -2.98 27.07
C LEU A 288 -0.13 -4.38 27.10
N GLY A 289 1.20 -4.44 27.02
CA GLY A 289 1.98 -5.68 27.07
C GLY A 289 2.28 -6.30 25.71
N ALA A 290 3.26 -7.20 25.69
CA ALA A 290 3.76 -7.85 24.48
C ALA A 290 2.78 -8.90 23.92
N ILE A 291 2.08 -9.62 24.81
CA ILE A 291 1.12 -10.67 24.43
C ILE A 291 -0.04 -10.10 23.61
N LEU A 292 -0.55 -8.93 24.00
CA LEU A 292 -1.62 -8.26 23.26
C LEU A 292 -1.15 -7.78 21.89
N GLY A 293 0.06 -7.22 21.80
CA GLY A 293 0.67 -6.82 20.53
C GLY A 293 0.90 -7.99 19.57
N ALA A 294 1.37 -9.12 20.09
CA ALA A 294 1.52 -10.35 19.29
C ALA A 294 0.16 -10.85 18.79
N THR A 295 -0.86 -10.88 19.65
CA THR A 295 -2.22 -11.28 19.29
C THR A 295 -2.81 -10.37 18.20
N PHE A 296 -2.66 -9.05 18.36
CA PHE A 296 -3.06 -8.05 17.37
C PHE A 296 -2.36 -8.25 16.01
N SER A 297 -1.05 -8.51 16.02
CA SER A 297 -0.28 -8.80 14.80
C SER A 297 -0.82 -10.05 14.09
N VAL A 298 -1.08 -11.14 14.82
CA VAL A 298 -1.64 -12.37 14.23
C VAL A 298 -3.01 -12.14 13.59
N ILE A 299 -3.86 -11.33 14.22
CA ILE A 299 -5.19 -10.99 13.67
C ILE A 299 -5.06 -10.24 12.35
N ARG A 300 -4.13 -9.27 12.27
CA ARG A 300 -3.85 -8.55 11.02
C ARG A 300 -3.30 -9.48 9.94
N ARG A 301 -2.40 -10.40 10.29
CA ARG A 301 -1.87 -11.42 9.36
C ARG A 301 -2.97 -12.30 8.78
N LEU A 302 -3.92 -12.73 9.61
CA LEU A 302 -5.06 -13.51 9.16
C LEU A 302 -5.94 -12.73 8.16
N ARG A 303 -6.24 -11.47 8.48
CA ARG A 303 -6.97 -10.57 7.59
C ARG A 303 -6.22 -10.37 6.27
N GLU A 304 -4.92 -10.10 6.32
CA GLU A 304 -4.06 -9.95 5.14
C GLU A 304 -4.06 -11.23 4.31
N GLY A 305 -3.89 -12.40 4.93
CA GLY A 305 -3.94 -13.70 4.28
C GLY A 305 -5.26 -13.95 3.54
N PHE A 306 -6.39 -13.55 4.13
CA PHE A 306 -7.69 -13.63 3.47
C PHE A 306 -7.74 -12.78 2.19
N TRP A 307 -7.34 -11.50 2.27
CA TRP A 307 -7.37 -10.61 1.11
C TRP A 307 -6.34 -10.96 0.03
N LEU A 308 -5.18 -11.47 0.44
CA LEU A 308 -4.19 -12.06 -0.46
C LEU A 308 -4.78 -13.25 -1.21
N ALA A 309 -5.46 -14.17 -0.53
CA ALA A 309 -6.11 -15.30 -1.16
C ALA A 309 -7.16 -14.84 -2.19
N VAL A 310 -7.97 -13.83 -1.86
CA VAL A 310 -8.93 -13.24 -2.82
C VAL A 310 -8.20 -12.65 -4.04
N GLY A 311 -7.10 -11.92 -3.84
CA GLY A 311 -6.28 -11.38 -4.94
C GLY A 311 -5.69 -12.46 -5.84
N LEU A 312 -5.22 -13.57 -5.27
CA LEU A 312 -4.71 -14.72 -6.04
C LEU A 312 -5.80 -15.43 -6.84
N VAL A 313 -6.99 -15.57 -6.27
CA VAL A 313 -8.17 -16.09 -6.98
C VAL A 313 -8.47 -15.21 -8.18
N VAL A 314 -8.51 -13.88 -8.01
CA VAL A 314 -8.71 -12.95 -9.14
C VAL A 314 -7.64 -13.15 -10.21
N LEU A 315 -6.36 -13.24 -9.82
CA LEU A 315 -5.26 -13.45 -10.75
C LEU A 315 -5.38 -14.75 -11.55
N ALA A 316 -5.85 -15.83 -10.91
CA ALA A 316 -6.07 -17.12 -11.54
C ALA A 316 -7.22 -17.11 -12.55
N TYR A 317 -8.29 -16.34 -12.28
CA TYR A 317 -9.44 -16.21 -13.18
C TYR A 317 -9.26 -15.16 -14.29
N GLU A 318 -8.25 -14.30 -14.19
CA GLU A 318 -7.94 -13.29 -15.21
C GLU A 318 -7.36 -13.95 -16.47
N LYS A 319 -8.17 -14.10 -17.52
CA LYS A 319 -7.79 -14.62 -18.84
C LYS A 319 -6.79 -13.68 -19.52
#